data_AF-A0A8H5JXI4-F1
#
_entry.id   AF-A0A8H5JXI4-F1
#
_cell.length_a   1.000
_cell.length_b   1.000
_cell.length_c   1.000
_cell.angle_alpha   90.00
_cell.angle_beta   90.00
_cell.angle_gamma   90.00
#
_symmetry.space_group_name_H-M   'P 1'
#
loop_
_entity.id
_entity.type
_entity.pdbx_description
1 polymer ?
#
loop_
_entity_poly.entity_id
_entity_poly.type
_entity_poly.pdbx_seq_one_letter_code
_entity_poly.pdbx_strand_id
1 'polypeptide(L)'
;MSRLASRCLIHLRPSPPHLAQRHAFSTTPPKHLMSLTGFSDNQLTVRDAINKICAEFPNTYWQSHDQDEQDPKEFHAALAKAGWLGIALPELLGGSGLGISEATMMMQTIAESGAGMAGAQSIHANVYATQPLAKFGSREQLEDTIPKIVSGEYRVCFGVTEPNAGLDTLRLETVAKENSDGSFSVTGQKIWITCAQVASKMILLARTTPLDKVTKPSEGLSLFCIDLNRGQPGLEMRRIKKMGGRAVDANEVFFDNYTIPSSSLIGAKNKGFKMILHGMNAERCLLAGEALGLGYAALTKAASYAKTRVVFKRPIGMNQAIAHPLAEAYMKLEAAKLATYHAARLYDNSEEGRQDDVGVAANSAKYMAAEAAFAACERAVLTLGGMGYAVEYDVERWFRECLVPRIAPHINSISLVNDSAAKDLSALIGYPWSSDDRSTPRDRPHLDIPSRLTIHQSPRNKPPKMARTPVSTKNAPAVPQSLMNQAIIANGFVFTSGGVAMDPKTGKMIDGDIEAHTRQIISNLGAILDEAGSSLNDVIEVNIYLSDMKYYAKMNEVYAEYWGDVKPARTCVAVKSLPMNANIEIKCVGVVTKPKSKL
;
A
#
# COMPACT_ATOMS: atom_id res chain seq x y z
N MET A 1 32.95 -13.59 88.87
CA MET A 1 33.38 -12.21 89.21
C MET A 1 34.38 -11.79 88.13
N SER A 2 34.42 -10.61 87.53
CA SER A 2 33.60 -9.37 87.56
C SER A 2 33.85 -8.62 86.22
N ARG A 3 32.86 -8.01 85.54
CA ARG A 3 32.52 -6.56 85.56
C ARG A 3 33.75 -5.62 85.56
N LEU A 4 33.91 -4.58 84.71
CA LEU A 4 33.09 -3.90 83.68
C LEU A 4 33.97 -3.62 82.41
N ALA A 5 33.60 -2.93 81.31
CA ALA A 5 32.46 -2.06 81.00
C ALA A 5 32.11 -2.03 79.49
N SER A 6 30.83 -1.79 79.18
CA SER A 6 30.36 -1.47 77.83
C SER A 6 30.10 0.03 77.69
N ARG A 7 30.43 0.64 76.54
CA ARG A 7 29.98 1.98 76.14
C ARG A 7 28.97 1.89 75.00
N CYS A 8 28.02 2.82 74.96
CA CYS A 8 26.97 2.86 73.96
C CYS A 8 27.51 3.21 72.56
N LEU A 9 27.07 2.47 71.55
CA LEU A 9 26.90 2.97 70.19
C LEU A 9 25.47 2.67 69.75
N ILE A 10 24.75 3.68 69.29
CA ILE A 10 23.35 3.58 68.89
C ILE A 10 23.32 3.02 67.46
N HIS A 11 22.68 1.87 67.26
CA HIS A 11 22.34 1.37 65.94
C HIS A 11 20.87 1.62 65.64
N LEU A 12 20.64 2.62 64.79
CA LEU A 12 19.34 2.86 64.16
C LEU A 12 19.02 1.67 63.25
N ARG A 13 17.97 0.91 63.59
CA ARG A 13 17.38 -0.05 62.64
C ARG A 13 16.65 0.73 61.54
N PRO A 14 16.89 0.46 60.24
CA PRO A 14 16.03 1.00 59.20
C PRO A 14 14.64 0.34 59.29
N SER A 15 13.58 1.15 59.32
CA SER A 15 12.21 0.66 59.21
C SER A 15 11.98 0.04 57.83
N PRO A 16 11.21 -1.06 57.71
CA PRO A 16 10.83 -1.58 56.40
C PRO A 16 9.97 -0.56 55.65
N PRO A 17 10.09 -0.43 54.32
CA PRO A 17 9.24 0.47 53.55
C PRO A 17 7.80 -0.04 53.56
N HIS A 18 6.87 0.79 54.03
CA HIS A 18 5.43 0.54 53.89
C HIS A 18 5.02 0.65 52.42
N LEU A 19 5.20 -0.44 51.67
CA LEU A 19 4.55 -0.68 50.38
C LEU A 19 3.05 -0.87 50.62
N ALA A 20 2.33 0.24 50.80
CA ALA A 20 0.89 0.25 50.81
C ALA A 20 0.37 -0.20 49.44
N GLN A 21 -0.05 -1.46 49.35
CA GLN A 21 -0.75 -2.00 48.18
C GLN A 21 -2.10 -1.29 48.01
N ARG A 22 -2.06 -0.12 47.37
CA ARG A 22 -3.25 0.52 46.80
C ARG A 22 -3.73 -0.34 45.64
N HIS A 23 -4.59 -1.30 45.94
CA HIS A 23 -5.46 -1.95 44.96
C HIS A 23 -6.42 -0.89 44.38
N ALA A 24 -5.89 -0.09 43.46
CA ALA A 24 -6.69 0.82 42.67
C ALA A 24 -7.56 -0.02 41.74
N PHE A 25 -8.85 -0.17 42.09
CA PHE A 25 -9.87 -0.63 41.18
C PHE A 25 -9.97 0.39 40.03
N SER A 26 -9.18 0.18 38.99
CA SER A 26 -9.29 0.92 37.75
C SER A 26 -10.55 0.46 37.04
N THR A 27 -11.62 1.24 37.18
CA THR A 27 -12.85 1.13 36.37
C THR A 27 -12.64 1.63 34.94
N THR A 28 -11.42 2.06 34.59
CA THR A 28 -11.04 2.33 33.20
C THR A 28 -10.91 0.99 32.49
N PRO A 29 -11.73 0.70 31.45
CA PRO A 29 -11.52 -0.51 30.65
C PRO A 29 -10.12 -0.49 30.02
N PRO A 30 -9.56 -1.66 29.66
CA PRO A 30 -8.30 -1.71 28.93
C PRO A 30 -8.41 -0.82 27.68
N LYS A 31 -7.47 0.12 27.54
CA LYS A 31 -7.46 1.03 26.39
C LYS A 31 -7.05 0.26 25.13
N HIS A 32 -8.05 -0.29 24.44
CA HIS A 32 -7.91 -0.74 23.06
C HIS A 32 -7.37 0.41 22.21
N LEU A 33 -6.46 0.11 21.28
CA LEU A 33 -5.79 1.13 20.48
C LEU A 33 -6.74 1.72 19.43
N MET A 34 -7.48 0.87 18.70
CA MET A 34 -8.53 1.30 17.78
C MET A 34 -9.70 1.94 18.53
N SER A 35 -10.21 3.07 18.02
CA SER A 35 -11.50 3.60 18.49
C SER A 35 -12.67 2.74 17.99
N LEU A 36 -13.58 2.34 18.89
CA LEU A 36 -14.79 1.57 18.53
C LEU A 36 -15.95 2.44 17.99
N THR A 37 -15.74 3.74 17.84
CA THR A 37 -16.75 4.68 17.33
C THR A 37 -17.12 4.41 15.87
N GLY A 38 -18.41 4.19 15.59
CA GLY A 38 -18.95 4.05 14.23
C GLY A 38 -19.17 2.61 13.75
N PHE A 39 -19.10 1.63 14.66
CA PHE A 39 -19.47 0.23 14.43
C PHE A 39 -20.91 -0.07 14.89
N SER A 40 -21.51 -1.13 14.31
CA SER A 40 -22.78 -1.70 14.75
C SER A 40 -22.61 -2.62 15.97
N ASP A 41 -23.68 -2.84 16.73
CA ASP A 41 -23.68 -3.84 17.82
C ASP A 41 -23.40 -5.26 17.30
N ASN A 42 -23.83 -5.56 16.07
CA ASN A 42 -23.49 -6.79 15.36
C ASN A 42 -21.97 -6.89 15.10
N GLN A 43 -21.32 -5.85 14.57
CA GLN A 43 -19.86 -5.82 14.38
C GLN A 43 -19.11 -6.00 15.70
N LEU A 44 -19.54 -5.32 16.77
CA LEU A 44 -18.93 -5.49 18.09
C LEU A 44 -19.13 -6.91 18.65
N THR A 45 -20.31 -7.51 18.44
CA THR A 45 -20.59 -8.90 18.83
C THR A 45 -19.74 -9.91 18.05
N VAL A 46 -19.59 -9.73 16.73
CA VAL A 46 -18.69 -10.54 15.88
C VAL A 46 -17.25 -10.41 16.37
N ARG A 47 -16.77 -9.18 16.62
CA ARG A 47 -15.43 -8.93 17.16
C ARG A 47 -15.20 -9.64 18.49
N ASP A 48 -16.14 -9.57 19.42
CA ASP A 48 -16.02 -10.22 20.73
C ASP A 48 -16.13 -11.75 20.67
N ALA A 49 -16.82 -12.31 19.68
CA ALA A 49 -16.86 -13.75 19.46
C ALA A 49 -15.58 -14.27 18.79
N ILE A 50 -15.10 -13.58 17.76
CA ILE A 50 -13.87 -13.93 17.03
C ILE A 50 -12.64 -13.79 17.92
N ASN A 51 -12.54 -12.74 18.75
CA ASN A 51 -11.44 -12.58 19.71
C ASN A 51 -11.32 -13.78 20.69
N LYS A 52 -12.45 -14.37 21.11
CA LYS A 52 -12.44 -15.55 22.01
C LYS A 52 -11.83 -16.77 21.33
N ILE A 53 -12.16 -16.99 20.05
CA ILE A 53 -11.58 -18.09 19.25
C ILE A 53 -10.10 -17.82 19.01
N CYS A 54 -9.73 -16.61 18.56
CA CYS A 54 -8.32 -16.26 18.29
C CYS A 54 -7.42 -16.35 19.53
N ALA A 55 -7.96 -16.17 20.75
CA ALA A 55 -7.20 -16.33 21.99
C ALA A 55 -6.68 -17.75 22.24
N GLU A 56 -7.26 -18.77 21.59
CA GLU A 56 -6.76 -20.16 21.62
C GLU A 56 -5.53 -20.37 20.72
N PHE A 57 -5.24 -19.41 19.82
CA PHE A 57 -4.18 -19.51 18.79
C PHE A 57 -3.13 -18.38 18.95
N PRO A 58 -2.26 -18.47 19.98
CA PRO A 58 -1.30 -17.43 20.32
C PRO A 58 -0.22 -17.24 19.24
N ASN A 59 0.49 -16.12 19.29
CA ASN A 59 1.54 -15.78 18.31
C ASN A 59 2.56 -16.89 18.04
N THR A 60 2.91 -17.71 19.04
CA THR A 60 3.82 -18.85 18.88
C THR A 60 3.29 -19.95 17.94
N TYR A 61 1.97 -20.17 17.89
CA TYR A 61 1.33 -21.06 16.91
C TYR A 61 1.59 -20.51 15.49
N TRP A 62 1.34 -19.22 15.28
CA TRP A 62 1.52 -18.56 13.98
C TRP A 62 3.00 -18.44 13.56
N GLN A 63 3.91 -18.28 14.51
CA GLN A 63 5.36 -18.32 14.28
C GLN A 63 5.80 -19.69 13.76
N SER A 64 5.34 -20.80 14.36
CA SER A 64 5.66 -22.15 13.86
C SER A 64 5.07 -22.36 12.45
N HIS A 65 3.79 -22.05 12.24
CA HIS A 65 3.14 -22.26 10.94
C HIS A 65 3.76 -21.41 9.81
N ASP A 66 4.27 -20.20 10.10
CA ASP A 66 5.05 -19.42 9.12
C ASP A 66 6.47 -19.97 8.89
N GLN A 67 7.12 -20.57 9.89
CA GLN A 67 8.44 -21.20 9.71
C GLN A 67 8.36 -22.53 8.93
N ASP A 68 7.47 -23.41 9.38
CA ASP A 68 7.27 -24.77 8.89
C ASP A 68 6.43 -24.84 7.60
N GLU A 69 5.85 -23.71 7.18
CA GLU A 69 4.95 -23.57 6.03
C GLU A 69 3.71 -24.49 6.11
N GLN A 70 3.13 -24.66 7.29
CA GLN A 70 1.99 -25.57 7.53
C GLN A 70 0.63 -24.85 7.52
N ASP A 71 -0.39 -25.50 6.98
CA ASP A 71 -1.78 -25.01 6.97
C ASP A 71 -2.36 -24.95 8.40
N PRO A 72 -2.93 -23.83 8.86
CA PRO A 72 -3.49 -23.67 10.20
C PRO A 72 -4.88 -24.32 10.34
N LYS A 73 -4.96 -25.62 10.05
CA LYS A 73 -6.20 -26.41 9.98
C LYS A 73 -7.00 -26.40 11.28
N GLU A 74 -6.34 -26.37 12.45
CA GLU A 74 -7.00 -26.29 13.76
C GLU A 74 -7.77 -24.98 13.92
N PHE A 75 -7.18 -23.86 13.48
CA PHE A 75 -7.82 -22.54 13.48
C PHE A 75 -9.02 -22.48 12.53
N HIS A 76 -8.87 -23.01 11.31
CA HIS A 76 -9.97 -23.14 10.35
C HIS A 76 -11.12 -23.98 10.93
N ALA A 77 -10.81 -25.12 11.55
CA ALA A 77 -11.79 -26.01 12.17
C ALA A 77 -12.51 -25.37 13.36
N ALA A 78 -11.83 -24.55 14.17
CA ALA A 78 -12.44 -23.80 15.25
C ALA A 78 -13.46 -22.76 14.74
N LEU A 79 -13.12 -22.02 13.68
CA LEU A 79 -14.04 -21.08 13.03
C LEU A 79 -15.22 -21.79 12.36
N ALA A 80 -14.98 -22.92 11.68
CA ALA A 80 -16.03 -23.77 11.08
C ALA A 80 -17.04 -24.27 12.13
N LYS A 81 -16.54 -24.85 13.24
CA LYS A 81 -17.34 -25.35 14.36
C LYS A 81 -18.20 -24.26 15.02
N ALA A 82 -17.77 -23.01 14.94
CA ALA A 82 -18.50 -21.84 15.44
C ALA A 82 -19.36 -21.13 14.36
N GLY A 83 -19.46 -21.69 13.15
CA GLY A 83 -20.30 -21.19 12.06
C GLY A 83 -19.72 -20.03 11.24
N TRP A 84 -18.54 -19.51 11.59
CA TRP A 84 -18.02 -18.25 11.05
C TRP A 84 -17.64 -18.28 9.56
N LEU A 85 -17.41 -19.47 8.98
CA LEU A 85 -17.26 -19.62 7.54
C LEU A 85 -18.54 -19.24 6.75
N GLY A 86 -19.70 -19.28 7.42
CA GLY A 86 -21.00 -18.92 6.87
C GLY A 86 -21.43 -17.46 7.09
N ILE A 87 -20.58 -16.59 7.64
CA ILE A 87 -21.00 -15.27 8.16
C ILE A 87 -21.79 -14.41 7.16
N ALA A 88 -21.40 -14.44 5.89
CA ALA A 88 -22.02 -13.69 4.78
C ALA A 88 -22.72 -14.62 3.77
N LEU A 89 -23.18 -15.79 4.21
CA LEU A 89 -23.94 -16.76 3.43
C LEU A 89 -25.38 -16.89 3.96
N PRO A 90 -26.35 -17.38 3.15
CA PRO A 90 -27.77 -17.39 3.54
C PRO A 90 -28.08 -18.30 4.73
N GLU A 91 -28.92 -17.82 5.65
CA GLU A 91 -29.38 -18.57 6.84
C GLU A 91 -30.06 -19.89 6.49
N LEU A 92 -30.86 -19.91 5.40
CA LEU A 92 -31.53 -21.10 4.88
C LEU A 92 -30.58 -22.22 4.43
N LEU A 93 -29.28 -21.91 4.30
CA LEU A 93 -28.21 -22.85 3.94
C LEU A 93 -27.17 -23.00 5.08
N GLY A 94 -27.53 -22.56 6.30
CA GLY A 94 -26.70 -22.64 7.51
C GLY A 94 -25.79 -21.43 7.76
N GLY A 95 -25.78 -20.42 6.90
CA GLY A 95 -25.01 -19.20 7.10
C GLY A 95 -25.59 -18.27 8.18
N SER A 96 -24.95 -17.12 8.40
CA SER A 96 -25.37 -16.14 9.41
C SER A 96 -26.06 -14.89 8.84
N GLY A 97 -26.12 -14.73 7.51
CA GLY A 97 -26.83 -13.62 6.85
C GLY A 97 -26.30 -12.20 7.12
N LEU A 98 -25.18 -12.02 7.86
CA LEU A 98 -24.77 -10.72 8.40
C LEU A 98 -24.16 -9.75 7.37
N GLY A 99 -23.68 -10.25 6.24
CA GLY A 99 -23.09 -9.43 5.17
C GLY A 99 -21.58 -9.16 5.29
N ILE A 100 -21.07 -8.33 4.38
CA ILE A 100 -19.64 -8.05 4.19
C ILE A 100 -19.09 -7.06 5.21
N SER A 101 -19.89 -6.15 5.78
CA SER A 101 -19.45 -5.27 6.89
C SER A 101 -19.05 -6.06 8.14
N GLU A 102 -19.88 -7.01 8.54
CA GLU A 102 -19.68 -7.85 9.70
C GLU A 102 -18.57 -8.88 9.42
N ALA A 103 -18.49 -9.40 8.19
CA ALA A 103 -17.35 -10.18 7.73
C ALA A 103 -16.03 -9.36 7.73
N THR A 104 -16.04 -8.09 7.34
CA THR A 104 -14.85 -7.23 7.38
C THR A 104 -14.34 -7.07 8.81
N MET A 105 -15.25 -6.97 9.79
CA MET A 105 -14.91 -6.96 11.21
C MET A 105 -14.34 -8.29 11.71
N MET A 106 -14.86 -9.43 11.24
CA MET A 106 -14.26 -10.75 11.48
C MET A 106 -12.82 -10.81 10.96
N MET A 107 -12.61 -10.51 9.67
CA MET A 107 -11.29 -10.60 9.03
C MET A 107 -10.28 -9.63 9.66
N GLN A 108 -10.71 -8.41 10.00
CA GLN A 108 -9.90 -7.47 10.78
C GLN A 108 -9.51 -8.07 12.14
N THR A 109 -10.48 -8.60 12.89
CA THR A 109 -10.24 -9.09 14.25
C THR A 109 -9.31 -10.31 14.26
N ILE A 110 -9.42 -11.19 13.25
CA ILE A 110 -8.46 -12.28 13.03
C ILE A 110 -7.05 -11.72 12.83
N ALA A 111 -6.85 -10.77 11.91
CA ALA A 111 -5.52 -10.19 11.69
C ALA A 111 -4.99 -9.44 12.94
N GLU A 112 -5.85 -8.71 13.64
CA GLU A 112 -5.53 -7.92 14.84
C GLU A 112 -5.15 -8.76 16.06
N SER A 113 -5.62 -10.02 16.14
CA SER A 113 -5.26 -10.96 17.20
C SER A 113 -3.76 -11.30 17.28
N GLY A 114 -3.02 -11.01 16.20
CA GLY A 114 -1.63 -11.41 16.01
C GLY A 114 -1.45 -12.55 15.00
N ALA A 115 -2.53 -13.23 14.61
CA ALA A 115 -2.52 -14.17 13.48
C ALA A 115 -2.04 -13.50 12.18
N GLY A 116 -2.34 -12.23 12.00
CA GLY A 116 -1.96 -11.45 10.81
C GLY A 116 -2.69 -11.90 9.55
N MET A 117 -2.08 -11.66 8.39
CA MET A 117 -2.64 -12.04 7.09
C MET A 117 -2.75 -13.56 6.95
N ALA A 118 -1.88 -14.33 7.60
CA ALA A 118 -1.91 -15.79 7.57
C ALA A 118 -3.23 -16.38 8.10
N GLY A 119 -3.70 -15.89 9.26
CA GLY A 119 -4.96 -16.34 9.85
C GLY A 119 -6.15 -15.96 8.99
N ALA A 120 -6.16 -14.73 8.47
CA ALA A 120 -7.21 -14.25 7.58
C ALA A 120 -7.27 -15.08 6.29
N GLN A 121 -6.15 -15.24 5.58
CA GLN A 121 -6.04 -16.01 4.33
C GLN A 121 -6.55 -17.45 4.46
N SER A 122 -6.46 -18.07 5.64
CA SER A 122 -6.92 -19.45 5.85
C SER A 122 -8.43 -19.65 5.66
N ILE A 123 -9.24 -18.58 5.83
CA ILE A 123 -10.70 -18.61 5.65
C ILE A 123 -11.23 -17.60 4.62
N HIS A 124 -10.43 -16.62 4.19
CA HIS A 124 -10.85 -15.48 3.36
C HIS A 124 -11.68 -15.93 2.13
N ALA A 125 -11.18 -16.91 1.36
CA ALA A 125 -11.85 -17.40 0.16
C ALA A 125 -13.22 -18.08 0.40
N ASN A 126 -13.48 -18.64 1.59
CA ASN A 126 -14.81 -19.16 1.94
C ASN A 126 -15.85 -18.03 2.06
N VAL A 127 -15.43 -16.77 2.25
CA VAL A 127 -16.31 -15.61 2.41
C VAL A 127 -16.55 -14.84 1.10
N TYR A 128 -15.49 -14.49 0.34
CA TYR A 128 -15.64 -13.64 -0.85
C TYR A 128 -15.85 -14.41 -2.17
N ALA A 129 -15.09 -15.49 -2.39
CA ALA A 129 -15.15 -16.24 -3.65
C ALA A 129 -16.51 -16.93 -3.81
N THR A 130 -17.21 -17.16 -2.70
CA THR A 130 -18.56 -17.72 -2.60
C THR A 130 -19.66 -16.71 -2.89
N GLN A 131 -19.42 -15.39 -2.85
CA GLN A 131 -20.48 -14.39 -3.09
C GLN A 131 -21.12 -14.50 -4.49
N PRO A 132 -20.36 -14.68 -5.60
CA PRO A 132 -20.95 -14.96 -6.91
C PRO A 132 -21.75 -16.28 -6.95
N LEU A 133 -21.34 -17.31 -6.20
CA LEU A 133 -22.07 -18.58 -6.13
C LEU A 133 -23.39 -18.39 -5.36
N ALA A 134 -23.34 -17.78 -4.17
CA ALA A 134 -24.48 -17.50 -3.32
C ALA A 134 -25.55 -16.64 -4.01
N LYS A 135 -25.13 -15.76 -4.94
CA LYS A 135 -26.03 -14.85 -5.68
C LYS A 135 -26.51 -15.37 -7.05
N PHE A 136 -25.69 -16.14 -7.77
CA PHE A 136 -25.98 -16.51 -9.18
C PHE A 136 -25.96 -18.03 -9.45
N GLY A 137 -25.77 -18.87 -8.43
CA GLY A 137 -25.81 -20.32 -8.56
C GLY A 137 -27.21 -20.88 -8.79
N SER A 138 -27.30 -22.09 -9.37
CA SER A 138 -28.56 -22.85 -9.39
C SER A 138 -28.94 -23.29 -7.97
N ARG A 139 -30.22 -23.61 -7.75
CA ARG A 139 -30.67 -24.11 -6.45
C ARG A 139 -29.92 -25.39 -6.04
N GLU A 140 -29.62 -26.28 -6.99
CA GLU A 140 -28.87 -27.51 -6.73
C GLU A 140 -27.42 -27.23 -6.33
N GLN A 141 -26.75 -26.25 -6.98
CA GLN A 141 -25.41 -25.81 -6.58
C GLN A 141 -25.41 -25.24 -5.15
N LEU A 142 -26.42 -24.45 -4.81
CA LEU A 142 -26.56 -23.85 -3.48
C LEU A 142 -26.84 -24.90 -2.39
N GLU A 143 -27.77 -25.82 -2.66
CA GLU A 143 -28.19 -26.90 -1.74
C GLU A 143 -27.05 -27.93 -1.49
N ASP A 144 -26.21 -28.26 -2.49
CA ASP A 144 -25.04 -29.12 -2.31
C ASP A 144 -23.86 -28.42 -1.62
N THR A 145 -23.45 -27.26 -2.14
CA THR A 145 -22.10 -26.74 -1.88
C THR A 145 -22.05 -25.75 -0.70
N ILE A 146 -23.08 -24.94 -0.46
CA ILE A 146 -23.04 -23.92 0.60
C ILE A 146 -22.99 -24.54 2.02
N PRO A 147 -23.83 -25.53 2.41
CA PRO A 147 -23.77 -26.12 3.75
C PRO A 147 -22.43 -26.79 4.08
N LYS A 148 -21.74 -27.33 3.06
CA LYS A 148 -20.41 -27.94 3.17
C LYS A 148 -19.29 -26.92 3.36
N ILE A 149 -19.45 -25.70 2.82
CA ILE A 149 -18.55 -24.58 3.06
C ILE A 149 -18.75 -24.02 4.48
N VAL A 150 -20.01 -23.90 4.93
CA VAL A 150 -20.36 -23.43 6.28
C VAL A 150 -19.79 -24.36 7.36
N SER A 151 -19.98 -25.68 7.20
CA SER A 151 -19.47 -26.71 8.12
C SER A 151 -17.94 -26.93 8.04
N GLY A 152 -17.27 -26.36 7.03
CA GLY A 152 -15.84 -26.50 6.81
C GLY A 152 -15.41 -27.83 6.17
N GLU A 153 -16.35 -28.66 5.71
CA GLU A 153 -16.06 -29.85 4.88
C GLU A 153 -15.37 -29.43 3.56
N TYR A 154 -15.86 -28.36 2.94
CA TYR A 154 -15.29 -27.80 1.71
C TYR A 154 -14.58 -26.46 1.99
N ARG A 155 -13.29 -26.40 1.69
CA ARG A 155 -12.58 -25.13 1.49
C ARG A 155 -12.67 -24.68 0.04
N VAL A 156 -12.64 -23.37 -0.18
CA VAL A 156 -12.79 -22.73 -1.50
C VAL A 156 -11.50 -22.01 -1.88
N CYS A 157 -11.16 -21.97 -3.18
CA CYS A 157 -10.16 -21.07 -3.74
C CYS A 157 -10.65 -20.34 -5.01
N PHE A 158 -10.00 -19.25 -5.39
CA PHE A 158 -10.48 -18.32 -6.42
C PHE A 158 -9.58 -18.31 -7.67
N GLY A 159 -9.95 -19.07 -8.70
CA GLY A 159 -9.17 -19.29 -9.92
C GLY A 159 -9.32 -18.18 -10.95
N VAL A 160 -8.68 -17.02 -10.71
CA VAL A 160 -8.78 -15.85 -11.60
C VAL A 160 -7.47 -15.55 -12.32
N THR A 161 -6.45 -15.16 -11.56
CA THR A 161 -5.16 -14.63 -12.03
C THR A 161 -4.35 -15.64 -12.84
N GLU A 162 -3.74 -15.17 -13.92
CA GLU A 162 -2.86 -15.95 -14.81
C GLU A 162 -1.49 -15.28 -14.96
N PRO A 163 -0.41 -15.99 -15.36
CA PRO A 163 0.91 -15.39 -15.52
C PRO A 163 0.94 -14.19 -16.46
N ASN A 164 0.14 -14.24 -17.54
CA ASN A 164 0.01 -13.16 -18.53
C ASN A 164 -1.12 -12.17 -18.19
N ALA A 165 -2.08 -12.55 -17.32
CA ALA A 165 -3.33 -11.85 -17.10
C ALA A 165 -3.69 -11.76 -15.60
N GLY A 166 -2.97 -10.90 -14.87
CA GLY A 166 -3.38 -10.46 -13.53
C GLY A 166 -4.21 -9.18 -13.57
N LEU A 167 -3.63 -8.11 -14.13
CA LEU A 167 -4.20 -6.76 -14.11
C LEU A 167 -5.16 -6.50 -15.29
N ASP A 168 -4.90 -7.09 -16.46
CA ASP A 168 -5.86 -7.17 -17.58
C ASP A 168 -6.60 -8.52 -17.52
N THR A 169 -7.41 -8.71 -16.47
CA THR A 169 -8.22 -9.93 -16.26
C THR A 169 -9.17 -10.20 -17.44
N LEU A 170 -9.49 -9.19 -18.24
CA LEU A 170 -10.36 -9.35 -19.41
C LEU A 170 -9.70 -10.14 -20.53
N ARG A 171 -8.37 -10.16 -20.61
CA ARG A 171 -7.61 -10.90 -21.62
C ARG A 171 -7.10 -12.28 -21.17
N LEU A 172 -7.67 -12.84 -20.09
CA LEU A 172 -7.32 -14.18 -19.65
C LEU A 172 -7.46 -15.22 -20.77
N GLU A 173 -6.53 -16.17 -20.77
CA GLU A 173 -6.24 -17.15 -21.82
C GLU A 173 -6.74 -18.56 -21.46
N THR A 174 -7.01 -18.87 -20.18
CA THR A 174 -7.62 -20.17 -19.80
C THR A 174 -8.97 -20.36 -20.49
N VAL A 175 -9.08 -21.37 -21.34
CA VAL A 175 -10.29 -21.68 -22.10
C VAL A 175 -11.10 -22.77 -21.38
N ALA A 176 -12.43 -22.62 -21.37
CA ALA A 176 -13.37 -23.70 -21.06
C ALA A 176 -14.15 -24.03 -22.34
N LYS A 177 -13.76 -25.10 -23.03
CA LYS A 177 -14.35 -25.54 -24.30
C LYS A 177 -15.50 -26.49 -24.02
N GLU A 178 -16.69 -26.17 -24.51
CA GLU A 178 -17.86 -27.05 -24.43
C GLU A 178 -17.71 -28.28 -25.35
N ASN A 179 -18.09 -29.44 -24.84
CA ASN A 179 -18.03 -30.75 -25.48
C ASN A 179 -19.42 -31.17 -25.99
N SER A 180 -19.49 -32.22 -26.80
CA SER A 180 -20.74 -32.70 -27.42
C SER A 180 -21.77 -33.28 -26.45
N ASP A 181 -21.37 -33.58 -25.21
CA ASP A 181 -22.20 -34.05 -24.10
C ASP A 181 -22.64 -32.90 -23.15
N GLY A 182 -22.23 -31.65 -23.43
CA GLY A 182 -22.47 -30.48 -22.59
C GLY A 182 -21.46 -30.31 -21.44
N SER A 183 -20.51 -31.22 -21.25
CA SER A 183 -19.36 -30.99 -20.35
C SER A 183 -18.44 -29.89 -20.90
N PHE A 184 -17.51 -29.38 -20.10
CA PHE A 184 -16.46 -28.48 -20.56
C PHE A 184 -15.08 -29.10 -20.30
N SER A 185 -14.19 -29.03 -21.29
CA SER A 185 -12.76 -29.28 -21.09
C SER A 185 -12.03 -27.96 -20.85
N VAL A 186 -11.37 -27.84 -19.71
CA VAL A 186 -10.60 -26.64 -19.30
C VAL A 186 -9.13 -26.82 -19.66
N THR A 187 -8.53 -25.83 -20.33
CA THR A 187 -7.10 -25.79 -20.63
C THR A 187 -6.54 -24.39 -20.37
N GLY A 188 -5.45 -24.29 -19.61
CA GLY A 188 -4.80 -23.01 -19.25
C GLY A 188 -3.99 -23.09 -17.95
N GLN A 189 -3.56 -21.93 -17.45
CA GLN A 189 -2.81 -21.82 -16.19
C GLN A 189 -3.35 -20.67 -15.33
N LYS A 190 -3.58 -20.96 -14.05
CA LYS A 190 -3.81 -19.97 -12.99
C LYS A 190 -2.57 -19.88 -12.09
N ILE A 191 -2.37 -18.73 -11.44
CA ILE A 191 -1.22 -18.46 -10.56
C ILE A 191 -1.62 -17.60 -9.35
N TRP A 192 -0.88 -17.73 -8.25
CA TRP A 192 -1.17 -17.11 -6.94
C TRP A 192 -2.46 -17.62 -6.28
N ILE A 193 -2.89 -18.85 -6.58
CA ILE A 193 -4.12 -19.41 -6.05
C ILE A 193 -3.93 -19.88 -4.61
N THR A 194 -4.38 -19.06 -3.67
CA THR A 194 -4.40 -19.32 -2.22
C THR A 194 -5.23 -20.56 -1.88
N CYS A 195 -4.80 -21.35 -0.89
CA CYS A 195 -5.48 -22.55 -0.38
C CYS A 195 -5.70 -23.71 -1.37
N ALA A 196 -5.19 -23.68 -2.60
CA ALA A 196 -5.50 -24.71 -3.61
C ALA A 196 -5.08 -26.13 -3.20
N GLN A 197 -4.03 -26.30 -2.38
CA GLN A 197 -3.62 -27.61 -1.88
C GLN A 197 -4.64 -28.22 -0.92
N VAL A 198 -5.44 -27.40 -0.22
CA VAL A 198 -6.45 -27.81 0.76
C VAL A 198 -7.90 -27.56 0.30
N ALA A 199 -8.11 -26.88 -0.83
CA ALA A 199 -9.44 -26.58 -1.36
C ALA A 199 -10.12 -27.78 -2.01
N SER A 200 -11.42 -27.93 -1.77
CA SER A 200 -12.29 -28.93 -2.39
C SER A 200 -12.95 -28.36 -3.65
N LYS A 201 -13.37 -27.08 -3.60
CA LYS A 201 -13.98 -26.35 -4.72
C LYS A 201 -13.09 -25.20 -5.17
N MET A 202 -13.07 -24.92 -6.47
CA MET A 202 -12.55 -23.68 -7.04
C MET A 202 -13.66 -22.89 -7.73
N ILE A 203 -13.69 -21.59 -7.48
CA ILE A 203 -14.49 -20.64 -8.25
C ILE A 203 -13.60 -20.10 -9.39
N LEU A 204 -13.74 -20.70 -10.57
CA LEU A 204 -12.86 -20.53 -11.73
C LEU A 204 -13.46 -19.53 -12.74
N LEU A 205 -12.67 -18.55 -13.18
CA LEU A 205 -13.01 -17.68 -14.31
C LEU A 205 -12.24 -18.14 -15.57
N ALA A 206 -12.98 -18.55 -16.61
CA ALA A 206 -12.43 -19.08 -17.86
C ALA A 206 -13.17 -18.54 -19.10
N ARG A 207 -12.48 -18.54 -20.24
CA ARG A 207 -13.00 -18.03 -21.52
C ARG A 207 -13.78 -19.11 -22.26
N THR A 208 -15.09 -18.91 -22.40
CA THR A 208 -16.05 -19.77 -23.11
C THR A 208 -16.42 -19.22 -24.50
N THR A 209 -15.96 -18.03 -24.87
CA THR A 209 -15.98 -17.53 -26.26
C THR A 209 -14.69 -16.75 -26.54
N PRO A 210 -13.97 -17.08 -27.63
CA PRO A 210 -12.72 -16.42 -28.01
C PRO A 210 -12.81 -14.90 -28.09
N LEU A 211 -11.70 -14.22 -27.79
CA LEU A 211 -11.64 -12.75 -27.68
C LEU A 211 -11.86 -12.03 -29.03
N ASP A 212 -11.53 -12.69 -30.15
CA ASP A 212 -11.81 -12.25 -31.52
C ASP A 212 -13.30 -12.36 -31.91
N LYS A 213 -14.12 -13.01 -31.09
CA LYS A 213 -15.55 -13.31 -31.38
C LYS A 213 -16.52 -12.59 -30.43
N VAL A 214 -16.05 -11.56 -29.74
CA VAL A 214 -16.85 -10.73 -28.83
C VAL A 214 -16.63 -9.24 -29.09
N THR A 215 -17.65 -8.43 -28.81
CA THR A 215 -17.59 -6.97 -29.06
C THR A 215 -16.85 -6.24 -27.93
N LYS A 216 -16.86 -6.79 -26.72
CA LYS A 216 -16.17 -6.23 -25.54
C LYS A 216 -15.32 -7.31 -24.86
N PRO A 217 -14.08 -7.02 -24.39
CA PRO A 217 -13.24 -8.01 -23.72
C PRO A 217 -13.87 -8.66 -22.45
N SER A 218 -14.80 -7.96 -21.80
CA SER A 218 -15.61 -8.45 -20.67
C SER A 218 -16.74 -9.41 -21.05
N GLU A 219 -16.93 -9.70 -22.33
CA GLU A 219 -17.81 -10.73 -22.86
C GLU A 219 -17.01 -12.01 -23.18
N GLY A 220 -17.70 -13.14 -23.25
CA GLY A 220 -17.07 -14.44 -23.57
C GLY A 220 -16.35 -15.11 -22.39
N LEU A 221 -16.39 -14.52 -21.20
CA LEU A 221 -15.92 -15.12 -19.94
C LEU A 221 -17.10 -15.76 -19.19
N SER A 222 -16.89 -16.94 -18.62
CA SER A 222 -17.84 -17.63 -17.73
C SER A 222 -17.19 -17.94 -16.39
N LEU A 223 -18.03 -18.04 -15.36
CA LEU A 223 -17.64 -18.37 -14.00
C LEU A 223 -18.14 -19.78 -13.66
N PHE A 224 -17.33 -20.59 -13.01
CA PHE A 224 -17.65 -21.98 -12.69
C PHE A 224 -17.35 -22.31 -11.23
N CYS A 225 -18.19 -23.11 -10.58
CA CYS A 225 -17.88 -23.82 -9.35
C CYS A 225 -17.42 -25.24 -9.73
N ILE A 226 -16.11 -25.48 -9.71
CA ILE A 226 -15.52 -26.77 -10.08
C ILE A 226 -15.02 -27.51 -8.85
N ASP A 227 -15.06 -28.83 -8.89
CA ASP A 227 -14.33 -29.68 -7.95
C ASP A 227 -12.84 -29.73 -8.31
N LEU A 228 -11.97 -29.78 -7.31
CA LEU A 228 -10.52 -29.99 -7.47
C LEU A 228 -10.16 -31.47 -7.26
N ASN A 229 -10.60 -32.30 -8.20
CA ASN A 229 -10.37 -33.74 -8.16
C ASN A 229 -8.91 -34.07 -8.50
N ARG A 230 -8.08 -34.20 -7.46
CA ARG A 230 -6.65 -34.53 -7.55
C ARG A 230 -6.36 -35.93 -8.13
N GLY A 231 -7.39 -36.78 -8.27
CA GLY A 231 -7.29 -38.09 -8.94
C GLY A 231 -7.67 -38.07 -10.42
N GLN A 232 -8.16 -36.94 -10.93
CA GLN A 232 -8.57 -36.79 -12.33
C GLN A 232 -7.42 -36.27 -13.20
N PRO A 233 -7.17 -36.86 -14.39
CA PRO A 233 -6.18 -36.36 -15.33
C PRO A 233 -6.43 -34.91 -15.74
N GLY A 234 -5.35 -34.17 -16.02
CA GLY A 234 -5.41 -32.80 -16.51
C GLY A 234 -5.40 -31.70 -15.43
N LEU A 235 -5.25 -32.04 -14.14
CA LEU A 235 -5.06 -31.08 -13.05
C LEU A 235 -3.68 -31.25 -12.40
N GLU A 236 -2.84 -30.21 -12.41
CA GLU A 236 -1.59 -30.15 -11.64
C GLU A 236 -1.57 -28.88 -10.77
N MET A 237 -1.05 -28.99 -9.53
CA MET A 237 -0.97 -27.86 -8.59
C MET A 237 0.42 -27.77 -7.94
N ARG A 238 1.15 -26.67 -8.17
CA ARG A 238 2.51 -26.46 -7.65
C ARG A 238 2.53 -25.32 -6.62
N ARG A 239 3.03 -25.60 -5.42
CA ARG A 239 3.14 -24.61 -4.34
C ARG A 239 4.26 -23.60 -4.61
N ILE A 240 3.93 -22.31 -4.51
CA ILE A 240 4.85 -21.18 -4.65
C ILE A 240 5.38 -20.81 -3.25
N LYS A 241 6.70 -20.74 -3.10
CA LYS A 241 7.33 -20.15 -1.89
C LYS A 241 7.25 -18.63 -1.93
N LYS A 242 6.82 -18.03 -0.82
CA LYS A 242 6.45 -16.59 -0.75
C LYS A 242 6.94 -15.93 0.54
N MET A 243 7.04 -14.59 0.51
CA MET A 243 7.69 -13.78 1.54
C MET A 243 6.99 -13.78 2.91
N GLY A 244 5.65 -13.70 2.94
CA GLY A 244 4.86 -13.63 4.17
C GLY A 244 3.64 -14.53 4.15
N GLY A 245 3.04 -14.77 5.31
CA GLY A 245 1.87 -15.62 5.48
C GLY A 245 2.12 -17.07 5.10
N ARG A 246 3.34 -17.59 5.31
CA ARG A 246 3.85 -18.84 4.72
C ARG A 246 3.03 -20.08 5.09
N ALA A 247 2.33 -20.04 6.23
CA ALA A 247 1.37 -21.04 6.69
C ALA A 247 0.39 -21.48 5.59
N VAL A 248 -0.33 -20.52 4.99
CA VAL A 248 -1.31 -20.79 3.93
C VAL A 248 -0.60 -20.99 2.58
N ASP A 249 -0.95 -22.01 1.82
CA ASP A 249 -0.37 -22.24 0.49
C ASP A 249 -0.88 -21.23 -0.56
N ALA A 250 -0.04 -20.94 -1.56
CA ALA A 250 -0.40 -20.22 -2.77
C ALA A 250 0.24 -20.94 -3.96
N ASN A 251 -0.44 -21.03 -5.10
CA ASN A 251 -0.12 -22.04 -6.11
C ASN A 251 -0.16 -21.54 -7.55
N GLU A 252 0.63 -22.19 -8.40
CA GLU A 252 0.29 -22.38 -9.80
C GLU A 252 -0.71 -23.54 -9.91
N VAL A 253 -1.73 -23.40 -10.76
CA VAL A 253 -2.68 -24.47 -11.09
C VAL A 253 -2.74 -24.59 -12.60
N PHE A 254 -2.40 -25.77 -13.12
CA PHE A 254 -2.38 -26.07 -14.55
C PHE A 254 -3.59 -26.95 -14.89
N PHE A 255 -4.27 -26.59 -15.98
CA PHE A 255 -5.35 -27.36 -16.55
C PHE A 255 -4.95 -27.81 -17.96
N ASP A 256 -5.01 -29.12 -18.22
CA ASP A 256 -4.85 -29.72 -19.54
C ASP A 256 -6.07 -30.60 -19.86
N ASN A 257 -7.01 -30.03 -20.62
CA ASN A 257 -8.28 -30.66 -21.02
C ASN A 257 -9.13 -31.17 -19.84
N TYR A 258 -8.94 -30.60 -18.64
CA TYR A 258 -9.60 -31.00 -17.38
C TYR A 258 -11.12 -30.88 -17.51
N THR A 259 -11.81 -32.02 -17.47
CA THR A 259 -13.25 -32.10 -17.71
C THR A 259 -14.07 -31.70 -16.49
N ILE A 260 -14.99 -30.75 -16.66
CA ILE A 260 -15.95 -30.31 -15.64
C ILE A 260 -17.38 -30.46 -16.18
N PRO A 261 -18.39 -30.77 -15.33
CA PRO A 261 -19.76 -30.94 -15.77
C PRO A 261 -20.42 -29.61 -16.17
N SER A 262 -21.49 -29.67 -16.95
CA SER A 262 -22.34 -28.50 -17.27
C SER A 262 -22.85 -27.80 -16.00
N SER A 263 -23.19 -28.59 -14.97
CA SER A 263 -23.64 -28.14 -13.65
C SER A 263 -22.57 -27.40 -12.83
N SER A 264 -21.32 -27.29 -13.30
CA SER A 264 -20.34 -26.37 -12.71
C SER A 264 -20.54 -24.92 -13.14
N LEU A 265 -21.27 -24.61 -14.21
CA LEU A 265 -21.48 -23.24 -14.68
C LEU A 265 -22.30 -22.43 -13.67
N ILE A 266 -21.78 -21.29 -13.21
CA ILE A 266 -22.52 -20.35 -12.35
C ILE A 266 -23.25 -19.36 -13.28
N GLY A 267 -24.57 -19.25 -13.10
CA GLY A 267 -25.41 -18.32 -13.84
C GLY A 267 -25.33 -18.47 -15.37
N ALA A 268 -25.35 -17.34 -16.08
CA ALA A 268 -25.38 -17.32 -17.54
C ALA A 268 -23.97 -17.40 -18.18
N LYS A 269 -23.82 -18.33 -19.14
CA LYS A 269 -22.63 -18.43 -20.00
C LYS A 269 -22.29 -17.08 -20.65
N ASN A 270 -20.99 -16.79 -20.76
CA ASN A 270 -20.44 -15.53 -21.28
C ASN A 270 -20.76 -14.26 -20.45
N LYS A 271 -21.29 -14.38 -19.21
CA LYS A 271 -21.54 -13.26 -18.29
C LYS A 271 -20.65 -13.26 -17.03
N GLY A 272 -19.67 -14.17 -16.96
CA GLY A 272 -18.83 -14.42 -15.78
C GLY A 272 -18.15 -13.18 -15.21
N PHE A 273 -17.67 -12.27 -16.07
CA PHE A 273 -17.04 -11.02 -15.60
C PHE A 273 -17.99 -10.10 -14.82
N LYS A 274 -19.30 -10.08 -15.11
CA LYS A 274 -20.24 -9.31 -14.29
C LYS A 274 -20.50 -9.97 -12.94
N MET A 275 -20.62 -11.29 -12.93
CA MET A 275 -20.91 -12.06 -11.70
C MET A 275 -19.73 -12.04 -10.74
N ILE A 276 -18.49 -12.13 -11.25
CA ILE A 276 -17.28 -12.18 -10.40
C ILE A 276 -16.97 -10.86 -9.68
N LEU A 277 -17.46 -9.71 -10.17
CA LEU A 277 -17.27 -8.41 -9.51
C LEU A 277 -17.84 -8.38 -8.09
N HIS A 278 -18.89 -9.16 -7.79
CA HIS A 278 -19.38 -9.33 -6.42
C HIS A 278 -18.31 -9.94 -5.50
N GLY A 279 -17.62 -10.99 -5.96
CA GLY A 279 -16.50 -11.57 -5.23
C GLY A 279 -15.33 -10.60 -5.09
N MET A 280 -14.91 -9.95 -6.19
CA MET A 280 -13.76 -9.01 -6.17
C MET A 280 -14.03 -7.74 -5.35
N ASN A 281 -15.27 -7.27 -5.27
CA ASN A 281 -15.63 -6.14 -4.42
C ASN A 281 -15.68 -6.53 -2.94
N ALA A 282 -16.20 -7.72 -2.61
CA ALA A 282 -16.11 -8.27 -1.27
C ALA A 282 -14.66 -8.47 -0.83
N GLU A 283 -13.81 -9.09 -1.66
CA GLU A 283 -12.37 -9.29 -1.43
C GLU A 283 -11.65 -8.00 -1.04
N ARG A 284 -11.92 -6.89 -1.75
CA ARG A 284 -11.34 -5.57 -1.48
C ARG A 284 -11.76 -5.02 -0.10
N CYS A 285 -13.02 -5.19 0.30
CA CYS A 285 -13.51 -4.79 1.63
C CYS A 285 -12.87 -5.62 2.74
N LEU A 286 -12.87 -6.95 2.60
CA LEU A 286 -12.27 -7.87 3.58
C LEU A 286 -10.76 -7.61 3.75
N LEU A 287 -10.02 -7.52 2.63
CA LEU A 287 -8.58 -7.26 2.62
C LEU A 287 -8.20 -5.90 3.22
N ALA A 288 -9.10 -4.90 3.14
CA ALA A 288 -8.93 -3.63 3.83
C ALA A 288 -9.07 -3.80 5.36
N GLY A 289 -10.03 -4.61 5.82
CA GLY A 289 -10.16 -5.02 7.22
C GLY A 289 -8.91 -5.76 7.72
N GLU A 290 -8.43 -6.74 6.97
CA GLU A 290 -7.20 -7.51 7.29
C GLU A 290 -5.98 -6.59 7.47
N ALA A 291 -5.79 -5.64 6.55
CA ALA A 291 -4.72 -4.65 6.62
C ALA A 291 -4.84 -3.75 7.86
N LEU A 292 -6.04 -3.26 8.20
CA LEU A 292 -6.27 -2.50 9.43
C LEU A 292 -5.89 -3.31 10.67
N GLY A 293 -6.33 -4.56 10.76
CA GLY A 293 -6.07 -5.43 11.91
C GLY A 293 -4.57 -5.67 12.11
N LEU A 294 -3.87 -6.01 11.02
CA LEU A 294 -2.42 -6.15 11.00
C LEU A 294 -1.70 -4.87 11.47
N GLY A 295 -2.18 -3.71 11.01
CA GLY A 295 -1.66 -2.39 11.41
C GLY A 295 -1.87 -2.08 12.90
N TYR A 296 -3.07 -2.35 13.44
CA TYR A 296 -3.35 -2.17 14.87
C TYR A 296 -2.57 -3.16 15.74
N ALA A 297 -2.36 -4.41 15.31
CA ALA A 297 -1.51 -5.39 16.01
C ALA A 297 -0.05 -4.91 16.10
N ALA A 298 0.54 -4.54 14.95
CA ALA A 298 1.90 -4.01 14.88
C ALA A 298 2.08 -2.75 15.75
N LEU A 299 1.15 -1.80 15.64
CA LEU A 299 1.20 -0.55 16.39
C LEU A 299 1.00 -0.74 17.90
N THR A 300 0.16 -1.71 18.31
CA THR A 300 -0.02 -2.09 19.72
C THR A 300 1.24 -2.72 20.30
N LYS A 301 1.93 -3.61 19.56
CA LYS A 301 3.21 -4.18 19.99
C LYS A 301 4.30 -3.10 20.07
N ALA A 302 4.35 -2.19 19.10
CA ALA A 302 5.26 -1.05 19.09
C ALA A 302 5.09 -0.13 20.30
N ALA A 303 3.85 0.29 20.59
CA ALA A 303 3.54 1.14 21.74
C ALA A 303 3.85 0.45 23.09
N SER A 304 3.57 -0.85 23.19
CA SER A 304 3.86 -1.65 24.38
C SER A 304 5.36 -1.80 24.65
N TYR A 305 6.15 -2.00 23.59
CA TYR A 305 7.61 -1.99 23.68
C TYR A 305 8.15 -0.58 24.00
N ALA A 306 7.63 0.47 23.35
CA ALA A 306 8.06 1.85 23.58
C ALA A 306 7.81 2.34 25.02
N LYS A 307 6.74 1.84 25.67
CA LYS A 307 6.40 2.08 27.07
C LYS A 307 7.38 1.46 28.06
N THR A 308 8.06 0.36 27.69
CA THR A 308 8.83 -0.49 28.61
C THR A 308 10.34 -0.49 28.33
N ARG A 309 10.75 -0.40 27.06
CA ARG A 309 12.16 -0.37 26.66
C ARG A 309 12.81 0.94 27.10
N VAL A 310 13.83 0.84 27.96
CA VAL A 310 14.62 1.99 28.43
C VAL A 310 15.90 2.14 27.60
N VAL A 311 16.16 3.36 27.12
CA VAL A 311 17.45 3.78 26.52
C VAL A 311 17.72 5.21 26.98
N PHE A 312 18.98 5.59 27.20
CA PHE A 312 19.36 6.89 27.79
C PHE A 312 18.59 7.23 29.09
N LYS A 313 18.45 6.22 29.96
CA LYS A 313 17.83 6.30 31.31
C LYS A 313 16.31 6.59 31.35
N ARG A 314 15.58 6.59 30.23
CA ARG A 314 14.09 6.69 30.21
C ARG A 314 13.44 5.75 29.17
N PRO A 315 12.13 5.43 29.31
CA PRO A 315 11.39 4.70 28.27
C PRO A 315 11.45 5.42 26.91
N ILE A 316 11.68 4.68 25.82
CA ILE A 316 11.87 5.28 24.49
C ILE A 316 10.63 6.01 23.96
N GLY A 317 9.43 5.63 24.41
CA GLY A 317 8.16 6.33 24.11
C GLY A 317 8.09 7.76 24.65
N MET A 318 9.00 8.18 25.55
CA MET A 318 9.15 9.59 25.96
C MET A 318 9.92 10.44 24.93
N ASN A 319 10.45 9.84 23.86
CA ASN A 319 11.17 10.56 22.81
C ASN A 319 10.20 10.88 21.66
N GLN A 320 10.11 12.16 21.26
CA GLN A 320 9.22 12.60 20.18
C GLN A 320 9.50 11.88 18.84
N ALA A 321 10.76 11.52 18.57
CA ALA A 321 11.16 10.73 17.40
C ALA A 321 10.58 9.29 17.38
N ILE A 322 10.05 8.79 18.50
CA ILE A 322 9.27 7.55 18.58
C ILE A 322 7.77 7.87 18.69
N ALA A 323 7.38 8.81 19.55
CA ALA A 323 5.98 9.11 19.81
C ALA A 323 5.24 9.69 18.58
N HIS A 324 5.85 10.63 17.84
CA HIS A 324 5.18 11.28 16.71
C HIS A 324 4.95 10.32 15.52
N PRO A 325 5.91 9.49 15.08
CA PRO A 325 5.66 8.52 14.00
C PRO A 325 4.63 7.44 14.35
N LEU A 326 4.54 7.03 15.63
CA LEU A 326 3.50 6.10 16.08
C LEU A 326 2.11 6.76 16.07
N ALA A 327 2.01 8.03 16.46
CA ALA A 327 0.77 8.81 16.36
C ALA A 327 0.35 9.07 14.90
N GLU A 328 1.30 9.35 14.02
CA GLU A 328 1.10 9.48 12.57
C GLU A 328 0.50 8.18 11.98
N ALA A 329 1.06 7.02 12.34
CA ALA A 329 0.54 5.72 11.91
C ALA A 329 -0.88 5.45 12.46
N TYR A 330 -1.15 5.79 13.73
CA TYR A 330 -2.49 5.69 14.32
C TYR A 330 -3.53 6.51 13.55
N MET A 331 -3.21 7.78 13.23
CA MET A 331 -4.11 8.65 12.47
C MET A 331 -4.41 8.11 11.06
N LYS A 332 -3.43 7.48 10.41
CA LYS A 332 -3.63 6.82 9.10
C LYS A 332 -4.56 5.61 9.20
N LEU A 333 -4.40 4.77 10.23
CA LEU A 333 -5.29 3.61 10.47
C LEU A 333 -6.72 4.06 10.76
N GLU A 334 -6.92 5.05 11.64
CA GLU A 334 -8.26 5.57 11.93
C GLU A 334 -8.95 6.21 10.71
N ALA A 335 -8.20 6.90 9.85
CA ALA A 335 -8.73 7.42 8.59
C ALA A 335 -9.10 6.30 7.60
N ALA A 336 -8.23 5.30 7.44
CA ALA A 336 -8.49 4.13 6.58
C ALA A 336 -9.66 3.27 7.07
N LYS A 337 -9.88 3.19 8.40
CA LYS A 337 -11.04 2.53 9.02
C LYS A 337 -12.36 3.17 8.59
N LEU A 338 -12.46 4.50 8.55
CA LEU A 338 -13.66 5.18 8.09
C LEU A 338 -13.98 4.83 6.62
N ALA A 339 -12.98 4.83 5.74
CA ALA A 339 -13.14 4.42 4.34
C ALA A 339 -13.54 2.94 4.20
N THR A 340 -12.90 2.06 4.96
CA THR A 340 -13.14 0.60 4.93
C THR A 340 -14.57 0.23 5.29
N TYR A 341 -15.07 0.72 6.43
CA TYR A 341 -16.44 0.41 6.84
C TYR A 341 -17.49 1.25 6.09
N HIS A 342 -17.11 2.36 5.43
CA HIS A 342 -17.97 2.97 4.42
C HIS A 342 -18.14 2.05 3.20
N ALA A 343 -17.04 1.53 2.63
CA ALA A 343 -17.07 0.65 1.47
C ALA A 343 -17.83 -0.66 1.73
N ALA A 344 -17.60 -1.30 2.89
CA ALA A 344 -18.32 -2.53 3.24
C ALA A 344 -19.84 -2.29 3.40
N ARG A 345 -20.25 -1.21 4.08
CA ARG A 345 -21.67 -0.84 4.16
C ARG A 345 -22.26 -0.48 2.80
N LEU A 346 -21.48 0.13 1.90
CA LEU A 346 -21.93 0.43 0.54
C LEU A 346 -22.12 -0.85 -0.29
N TYR A 347 -21.28 -1.88 -0.08
CA TYR A 347 -21.48 -3.21 -0.67
C TYR A 347 -22.81 -3.83 -0.22
N ASP A 348 -23.04 -3.89 1.10
CA ASP A 348 -24.22 -4.56 1.67
C ASP A 348 -25.54 -3.87 1.29
N ASN A 349 -25.52 -2.54 1.16
CA ASN A 349 -26.68 -1.75 0.71
C ASN A 349 -26.75 -1.59 -0.83
N SER A 350 -25.97 -2.36 -1.62
CA SER A 350 -25.94 -2.19 -3.08
C SER A 350 -27.05 -2.95 -3.82
N GLU A 351 -28.00 -2.19 -4.35
CA GLU A 351 -28.97 -2.69 -5.34
C GLU A 351 -28.28 -3.15 -6.65
N GLU A 352 -29.00 -3.98 -7.42
CA GLU A 352 -28.45 -4.60 -8.63
C GLU A 352 -28.03 -3.56 -9.68
N GLY A 353 -26.78 -3.63 -10.11
CA GLY A 353 -26.20 -2.73 -11.11
C GLY A 353 -25.22 -1.69 -10.56
N ARG A 354 -25.23 -1.39 -9.25
CA ARG A 354 -24.34 -0.38 -8.63
C ARG A 354 -22.94 -0.89 -8.23
N GLN A 355 -22.48 -1.98 -8.84
CA GLN A 355 -21.18 -2.60 -8.50
C GLN A 355 -19.96 -1.75 -8.92
N ASP A 356 -20.14 -0.75 -9.80
CA ASP A 356 -19.10 0.22 -10.13
C ASP A 356 -18.87 1.20 -8.96
N ASP A 357 -19.94 1.80 -8.39
CA ASP A 357 -19.87 2.68 -7.19
C ASP A 357 -19.22 1.96 -6.00
N VAL A 358 -19.63 0.71 -5.75
CA VAL A 358 -19.06 -0.16 -4.71
C VAL A 358 -17.58 -0.44 -5.00
N GLY A 359 -17.25 -0.71 -6.28
CA GLY A 359 -15.88 -0.97 -6.72
C GLY A 359 -14.96 0.22 -6.55
N VAL A 360 -15.45 1.45 -6.69
CA VAL A 360 -14.71 2.67 -6.34
C VAL A 360 -14.38 2.65 -4.85
N ALA A 361 -15.40 2.69 -3.98
CA ALA A 361 -15.21 2.79 -2.54
C ALA A 361 -14.32 1.67 -1.98
N ALA A 362 -14.50 0.43 -2.46
CA ALA A 362 -13.71 -0.72 -2.03
C ALA A 362 -12.24 -0.64 -2.50
N ASN A 363 -11.94 -0.11 -3.69
CA ASN A 363 -10.56 0.12 -4.12
C ASN A 363 -9.89 1.23 -3.30
N SER A 364 -10.55 2.37 -3.06
CA SER A 364 -9.99 3.47 -2.29
C SER A 364 -9.77 3.06 -0.82
N ALA A 365 -10.72 2.34 -0.23
CA ALA A 365 -10.60 1.76 1.12
C ALA A 365 -9.40 0.82 1.25
N LYS A 366 -9.29 -0.18 0.35
CA LYS A 366 -8.18 -1.13 0.29
C LYS A 366 -6.84 -0.41 0.16
N TYR A 367 -6.74 0.58 -0.72
CA TYR A 367 -5.53 1.39 -0.90
C TYR A 367 -5.13 2.09 0.41
N MET A 368 -6.07 2.82 1.04
CA MET A 368 -5.81 3.55 2.29
C MET A 368 -5.41 2.61 3.43
N ALA A 369 -6.10 1.47 3.59
CA ALA A 369 -5.81 0.48 4.61
C ALA A 369 -4.43 -0.16 4.41
N ALA A 370 -4.07 -0.51 3.16
CA ALA A 370 -2.77 -1.11 2.84
C ALA A 370 -1.59 -0.16 3.12
N GLU A 371 -1.69 1.12 2.75
CA GLU A 371 -0.65 2.11 3.03
C GLU A 371 -0.56 2.48 4.53
N ALA A 372 -1.69 2.52 5.23
CA ALA A 372 -1.73 2.73 6.68
C ALA A 372 -1.12 1.54 7.44
N ALA A 373 -1.45 0.31 7.04
CA ALA A 373 -0.89 -0.92 7.61
C ALA A 373 0.62 -1.03 7.39
N PHE A 374 1.09 -0.72 6.17
CA PHE A 374 2.51 -0.68 5.86
C PHE A 374 3.27 0.32 6.74
N ALA A 375 2.75 1.55 6.87
CA ALA A 375 3.33 2.56 7.75
C ALA A 375 3.37 2.10 9.22
N ALA A 376 2.30 1.49 9.72
CA ALA A 376 2.23 0.97 11.08
C ALA A 376 3.25 -0.18 11.32
N CYS A 377 3.38 -1.11 10.37
CA CYS A 377 4.35 -2.21 10.45
C CYS A 377 5.80 -1.71 10.36
N GLU A 378 6.10 -0.77 9.46
CA GLU A 378 7.43 -0.13 9.38
C GLU A 378 7.78 0.57 10.70
N ARG A 379 6.87 1.41 11.24
CA ARG A 379 7.11 2.10 12.51
C ARG A 379 7.26 1.10 13.67
N ALA A 380 6.59 -0.05 13.62
CA ALA A 380 6.76 -1.10 14.63
C ALA A 380 8.16 -1.73 14.60
N VAL A 381 8.63 -2.17 13.43
CA VAL A 381 10.00 -2.69 13.24
C VAL A 381 11.04 -1.68 13.71
N LEU A 382 10.92 -0.42 13.27
CA LEU A 382 11.85 0.66 13.64
C LEU A 382 11.81 1.01 15.14
N THR A 383 10.63 0.93 15.79
CA THR A 383 10.49 1.16 17.24
C THR A 383 11.11 0.06 18.08
N LEU A 384 11.05 -1.19 17.62
CA LEU A 384 11.69 -2.33 18.29
C LEU A 384 13.21 -2.38 18.02
N GLY A 385 13.68 -1.78 16.93
CA GLY A 385 15.09 -1.72 16.55
C GLY A 385 15.60 -3.09 16.12
N GLY A 386 16.74 -3.55 16.66
CA GLY A 386 17.25 -4.90 16.37
C GLY A 386 16.28 -6.02 16.77
N MET A 387 15.43 -5.80 17.78
CA MET A 387 14.36 -6.74 18.15
C MET A 387 13.20 -6.75 17.15
N GLY A 388 13.05 -5.68 16.34
CA GLY A 388 12.06 -5.62 15.26
C GLY A 388 12.44 -6.47 14.04
N TYR A 389 13.65 -7.00 14.02
CA TYR A 389 14.16 -7.93 13.00
C TYR A 389 14.18 -9.40 13.50
N ALA A 390 13.78 -9.66 14.74
CA ALA A 390 13.77 -10.99 15.34
C ALA A 390 12.36 -11.61 15.29
N VAL A 391 12.28 -12.87 14.85
CA VAL A 391 11.03 -13.62 14.62
C VAL A 391 10.13 -13.65 15.87
N GLU A 392 10.72 -13.79 17.05
CA GLU A 392 10.02 -13.87 18.34
C GLU A 392 9.15 -12.62 18.68
N TYR A 393 9.41 -11.49 18.02
CA TYR A 393 8.69 -10.23 18.23
C TYR A 393 7.52 -10.00 17.25
N ASP A 394 7.26 -10.92 16.32
CA ASP A 394 6.16 -10.91 15.31
C ASP A 394 6.17 -9.78 14.28
N VAL A 395 6.65 -8.58 14.62
CA VAL A 395 6.58 -7.40 13.75
C VAL A 395 7.33 -7.58 12.43
N GLU A 396 8.34 -8.46 12.39
CA GLU A 396 9.01 -8.85 11.14
C GLU A 396 8.07 -9.63 10.21
N ARG A 397 7.31 -10.59 10.76
CA ARG A 397 6.32 -11.39 10.02
C ARG A 397 5.18 -10.51 9.53
N TRP A 398 4.64 -9.64 10.39
CA TRP A 398 3.61 -8.69 10.01
C TRP A 398 4.12 -7.69 8.95
N PHE A 399 5.38 -7.26 9.00
CA PHE A 399 5.98 -6.43 7.95
C PHE A 399 6.17 -7.18 6.62
N ARG A 400 6.53 -8.48 6.63
CA ARG A 400 6.52 -9.34 5.44
C ARG A 400 5.11 -9.52 4.85
N GLU A 401 4.12 -9.67 5.73
CA GLU A 401 2.71 -9.88 5.37
C GLU A 401 2.02 -8.62 4.84
N CYS A 402 2.34 -7.42 5.37
CA CYS A 402 1.67 -6.15 5.01
C CYS A 402 1.89 -5.71 3.55
N LEU A 403 2.80 -6.36 2.83
CA LEU A 403 2.99 -6.15 1.38
C LEU A 403 1.86 -6.77 0.54
N VAL A 404 1.18 -7.82 1.02
CA VAL A 404 0.11 -8.48 0.25
C VAL A 404 -1.06 -7.53 -0.04
N PRO A 405 -1.62 -6.78 0.93
CA PRO A 405 -2.61 -5.73 0.68
C PRO A 405 -2.16 -4.62 -0.29
N ARG A 406 -0.85 -4.43 -0.53
CA ARG A 406 -0.34 -3.43 -1.51
C ARG A 406 -0.28 -3.97 -2.94
N ILE A 407 -0.32 -5.30 -3.11
CA ILE A 407 -0.10 -6.02 -4.38
C ILE A 407 -1.39 -6.66 -4.91
N ALA A 408 -2.18 -7.29 -4.03
CA ALA A 408 -3.40 -8.03 -4.38
C ALA A 408 -4.68 -7.25 -4.00
N PRO A 409 -5.84 -7.51 -4.62
CA PRO A 409 -6.00 -8.19 -5.91
C PRO A 409 -5.48 -7.35 -7.09
N HIS A 410 -5.26 -6.05 -6.88
CA HIS A 410 -4.55 -5.15 -7.78
C HIS A 410 -3.48 -4.37 -7.01
N ILE A 411 -2.38 -4.04 -7.70
CA ILE A 411 -1.30 -3.24 -7.13
C ILE A 411 -1.78 -1.80 -6.87
N ASN A 412 -1.34 -1.20 -5.77
CA ASN A 412 -1.82 0.11 -5.31
C ASN A 412 -1.69 1.25 -6.35
N SER A 413 -0.68 1.21 -7.24
CA SER A 413 -0.55 2.16 -8.36
C SER A 413 -1.66 2.04 -9.40
N ILE A 414 -2.29 0.87 -9.54
CA ILE A 414 -3.42 0.63 -10.45
C ILE A 414 -4.76 0.80 -9.75
N SER A 415 -4.84 0.65 -8.42
CA SER A 415 -5.99 1.18 -7.66
C SER A 415 -6.20 2.68 -7.95
N LEU A 416 -5.11 3.47 -7.95
CA LEU A 416 -5.13 4.90 -8.30
C LEU A 416 -5.49 5.23 -9.76
N VAL A 417 -5.45 4.27 -10.69
CA VAL A 417 -5.81 4.47 -12.11
C VAL A 417 -7.19 3.89 -12.43
N ASN A 418 -7.63 2.85 -11.71
CA ASN A 418 -8.92 2.23 -11.92
C ASN A 418 -10.07 2.89 -11.14
N ASP A 419 -9.79 3.54 -10.02
CA ASP A 419 -10.73 4.38 -9.26
C ASP A 419 -11.46 5.36 -10.21
N SER A 420 -12.80 5.41 -10.16
CA SER A 420 -13.54 6.37 -10.99
C SER A 420 -13.23 7.79 -10.55
N ALA A 421 -13.04 8.06 -9.25
CA ALA A 421 -12.69 9.39 -8.79
C ALA A 421 -11.35 9.88 -9.38
N ALA A 422 -10.43 8.98 -9.74
CA ALA A 422 -9.23 9.35 -10.49
C ALA A 422 -9.50 9.66 -11.97
N LYS A 423 -10.50 9.01 -12.59
CA LYS A 423 -10.98 9.26 -13.97
C LYS A 423 -11.88 10.51 -14.05
N ASP A 424 -12.67 10.77 -13.02
CA ASP A 424 -13.52 11.96 -12.85
C ASP A 424 -12.63 13.17 -12.52
N LEU A 425 -11.60 12.98 -11.69
CA LEU A 425 -10.50 13.94 -11.54
C LEU A 425 -9.72 14.14 -12.84
N SER A 426 -9.54 13.10 -13.67
CA SER A 426 -8.96 13.22 -15.01
C SER A 426 -9.80 14.10 -15.93
N ALA A 427 -11.13 14.01 -15.83
CA ALA A 427 -12.07 14.84 -16.57
C ALA A 427 -12.07 16.29 -16.06
N LEU A 428 -12.00 16.50 -14.74
CA LEU A 428 -11.85 17.82 -14.10
C LEU A 428 -10.51 18.50 -14.43
N ILE A 429 -9.42 17.72 -14.54
CA ILE A 429 -8.08 18.20 -14.92
C ILE A 429 -7.93 18.33 -16.45
N GLY A 430 -8.87 17.76 -17.23
CA GLY A 430 -8.89 17.84 -18.70
C GLY A 430 -7.92 16.89 -19.43
N TYR A 431 -7.38 15.88 -18.73
CA TYR A 431 -6.44 14.90 -19.26
C TYR A 431 -6.81 13.49 -18.78
N PRO A 432 -7.22 12.56 -19.65
CA PRO A 432 -7.47 11.18 -19.25
C PRO A 432 -6.17 10.47 -18.86
N TRP A 433 -6.18 9.77 -17.72
CA TRP A 433 -5.10 8.84 -17.35
C TRP A 433 -5.16 7.61 -18.28
N SER A 434 -4.39 7.65 -19.37
CA SER A 434 -4.25 6.50 -20.28
C SER A 434 -3.38 5.41 -19.67
N SER A 435 -3.84 4.16 -19.73
CA SER A 435 -3.03 2.97 -19.44
C SER A 435 -2.18 2.50 -20.64
N ASP A 436 -2.48 2.98 -21.86
CA ASP A 436 -1.65 2.78 -23.05
C ASP A 436 -0.89 4.08 -23.37
N ASP A 437 0.44 4.08 -23.20
CA ASP A 437 1.35 4.94 -23.98
C ASP A 437 2.00 4.08 -25.06
N ARG A 438 1.51 4.25 -26.30
CA ARG A 438 2.09 3.66 -27.51
C ARG A 438 2.15 4.70 -28.60
N SER A 439 3.09 5.63 -28.47
CA SER A 439 3.31 6.70 -29.43
C SER A 439 4.24 6.27 -30.59
N THR A 440 3.68 5.96 -31.76
CA THR A 440 4.42 5.80 -33.03
C THR A 440 4.04 6.92 -34.01
N PRO A 441 5.00 7.73 -34.52
CA PRO A 441 4.66 8.92 -35.31
C PRO A 441 4.62 8.66 -36.82
N ARG A 442 3.51 9.04 -37.48
CA ARG A 442 3.48 9.37 -38.93
C ARG A 442 2.50 10.51 -39.25
N ASP A 443 3.06 11.51 -39.91
CA ASP A 443 2.58 12.26 -41.09
C ASP A 443 1.16 12.88 -41.13
N ARG A 444 1.13 14.14 -41.61
CA ARG A 444 -0.07 14.87 -42.07
C ARG A 444 0.24 15.59 -43.40
N PRO A 445 -0.69 15.61 -44.35
CA PRO A 445 -0.83 16.69 -45.33
C PRO A 445 -1.77 17.80 -44.83
N HIS A 446 -1.78 18.94 -45.53
CA HIS A 446 -2.63 20.12 -45.27
C HIS A 446 -3.83 20.19 -46.22
N LEU A 447 -4.91 20.90 -45.83
CA LEU A 447 -5.87 21.57 -46.73
C LEU A 447 -6.86 22.46 -45.94
N ASP A 448 -7.56 23.34 -46.65
CA ASP A 448 -8.17 24.60 -46.18
C ASP A 448 -9.54 24.84 -46.91
N ILE A 449 -10.35 25.92 -46.83
CA ILE A 449 -10.11 27.30 -46.37
C ILE A 449 -11.20 27.86 -45.38
N PRO A 450 -12.36 28.49 -45.74
CA PRO A 450 -12.85 29.63 -44.93
C PRO A 450 -14.30 29.57 -44.36
N SER A 451 -14.41 29.89 -43.06
CA SER A 451 -15.44 30.72 -42.39
C SER A 451 -16.94 30.67 -42.78
N ARG A 452 -17.78 30.37 -41.78
CA ARG A 452 -18.87 31.27 -41.31
C ARG A 452 -19.25 30.98 -39.85
N LEU A 453 -19.74 31.99 -39.13
CA LEU A 453 -20.14 31.96 -37.71
C LEU A 453 -21.54 31.29 -37.56
N THR A 454 -22.10 30.94 -36.38
CA THR A 454 -21.81 31.38 -34.99
C THR A 454 -22.29 30.36 -33.95
N ILE A 455 -21.45 29.95 -32.97
CA ILE A 455 -21.79 29.73 -31.55
C ILE A 455 -20.53 30.05 -30.73
N HIS A 456 -20.64 30.72 -29.58
CA HIS A 456 -19.49 31.03 -28.71
C HIS A 456 -18.97 29.78 -27.97
N GLN A 457 -18.04 29.05 -28.60
CA GLN A 457 -17.11 28.16 -27.89
C GLN A 457 -15.82 28.93 -27.61
N SER A 458 -15.40 29.03 -26.34
CA SER A 458 -14.07 29.54 -26.01
C SER A 458 -13.00 28.62 -26.61
N PRO A 459 -11.96 29.16 -27.28
CA PRO A 459 -11.01 28.34 -28.00
C PRO A 459 -10.25 27.41 -27.06
N ARG A 460 -10.28 26.10 -27.37
CA ARG A 460 -9.40 25.10 -26.76
C ARG A 460 -7.97 25.33 -27.22
N ASN A 461 -7.29 26.30 -26.60
CA ASN A 461 -5.84 26.39 -26.70
C ASN A 461 -5.26 25.04 -26.29
N LYS A 462 -4.40 24.46 -27.13
CA LYS A 462 -3.56 23.35 -26.69
C LYS A 462 -2.78 23.85 -25.47
N PRO A 463 -2.80 23.14 -24.33
CA PRO A 463 -1.89 23.47 -23.24
C PRO A 463 -0.47 23.48 -23.82
N PRO A 464 0.33 24.53 -23.56
CA PRO A 464 1.66 24.63 -24.15
C PRO A 464 2.50 23.45 -23.71
N LYS A 465 3.33 22.90 -24.61
CA LYS A 465 4.43 22.03 -24.20
C LYS A 465 5.21 22.77 -23.11
N MET A 466 5.36 22.16 -21.93
CA MET A 466 6.15 22.74 -20.83
C MET A 466 7.61 22.90 -21.29
N ALA A 467 7.93 24.08 -21.80
CA ALA A 467 9.22 24.38 -22.39
C ALA A 467 10.26 24.53 -21.28
N ARG A 468 11.34 23.73 -21.36
CA ARG A 468 12.55 23.94 -20.58
C ARG A 468 13.38 24.97 -21.32
N THR A 469 13.50 26.18 -20.78
CA THR A 469 14.25 27.27 -21.42
C THR A 469 15.66 27.32 -20.83
N PRO A 470 16.74 27.16 -21.64
CA PRO A 470 18.10 27.33 -21.16
C PRO A 470 18.40 28.79 -20.81
N VAL A 471 19.18 28.97 -19.76
CA VAL A 471 19.70 30.26 -19.28
C VAL A 471 21.19 30.30 -19.55
N SER A 472 21.68 31.41 -20.12
CA SER A 472 23.09 31.62 -20.44
C SER A 472 23.42 33.12 -20.43
N THR A 473 24.23 33.57 -19.48
CA THR A 473 24.76 34.93 -19.37
C THR A 473 26.28 34.96 -19.58
N LYS A 474 26.79 36.10 -20.07
CA LYS A 474 28.23 36.40 -20.14
C LYS A 474 28.81 36.87 -18.81
N ASN A 475 27.95 37.16 -17.82
CA ASN A 475 28.34 37.66 -16.50
C ASN A 475 28.64 36.53 -15.50
N ALA A 476 28.53 35.27 -15.92
CA ALA A 476 28.90 34.08 -15.17
C ALA A 476 29.75 33.14 -16.04
N PRO A 477 30.54 32.22 -15.46
CA PRO A 477 31.45 31.35 -16.23
C PRO A 477 30.73 30.52 -17.28
N ALA A 478 31.31 30.45 -18.49
CA ALA A 478 30.79 29.62 -19.56
C ALA A 478 30.89 28.12 -19.22
N VAL A 479 29.88 27.34 -19.61
CA VAL A 479 29.84 25.88 -19.41
C VAL A 479 29.80 25.13 -20.74
N PRO A 480 30.25 23.86 -20.82
CA PRO A 480 30.16 23.08 -22.04
C PRO A 480 28.70 22.78 -22.40
N GLN A 481 28.17 23.48 -23.41
CA GLN A 481 26.76 23.38 -23.85
C GLN A 481 26.38 21.97 -24.35
N SER A 482 27.36 21.14 -24.71
CA SER A 482 27.18 19.72 -25.05
C SER A 482 26.90 18.82 -23.83
N LEU A 483 27.10 19.32 -22.60
CA LEU A 483 26.91 18.58 -21.35
C LEU A 483 25.88 19.24 -20.42
N MET A 484 25.85 20.58 -20.34
CA MET A 484 25.05 21.31 -19.36
C MET A 484 24.76 22.76 -19.78
N ASN A 485 23.76 23.38 -19.13
CA ASN A 485 23.46 24.82 -19.22
C ASN A 485 23.80 25.49 -17.88
N GLN A 486 23.98 26.82 -17.84
CA GLN A 486 24.19 27.53 -16.57
C GLN A 486 22.97 27.39 -15.64
N ALA A 487 21.76 27.52 -16.20
CA ALA A 487 20.52 27.11 -15.55
C ALA A 487 19.46 26.68 -16.58
N ILE A 488 18.36 26.10 -16.09
CA ILE A 488 17.13 25.81 -16.83
C ILE A 488 15.95 26.47 -16.11
N ILE A 489 15.10 27.18 -16.86
CA ILE A 489 13.77 27.59 -16.39
C ILE A 489 12.76 26.50 -16.74
N ALA A 490 11.96 26.08 -15.77
CA ALA A 490 10.79 25.21 -15.96
C ALA A 490 9.71 25.50 -14.90
N ASN A 491 8.45 25.57 -15.32
CA ASN A 491 7.27 25.72 -14.46
C ASN A 491 7.34 26.84 -13.40
N GLY A 492 7.95 27.99 -13.75
CA GLY A 492 8.10 29.14 -12.84
C GLY A 492 9.31 29.08 -11.91
N PHE A 493 10.14 28.04 -12.01
CA PHE A 493 11.40 27.91 -11.26
C PHE A 493 12.61 27.97 -12.18
N VAL A 494 13.72 28.48 -11.64
CA VAL A 494 15.06 28.40 -12.24
C VAL A 494 15.91 27.41 -11.42
N PHE A 495 16.47 26.42 -12.11
CA PHE A 495 17.36 25.41 -11.55
C PHE A 495 18.78 25.67 -12.04
N THR A 496 19.68 26.09 -11.16
CA THR A 496 21.09 26.35 -11.53
C THR A 496 21.92 25.07 -11.53
N SER A 497 22.93 25.03 -12.39
CA SER A 497 24.01 24.04 -12.32
C SER A 497 24.95 24.33 -11.14
N GLY A 498 25.74 23.33 -10.74
CA GLY A 498 26.80 23.50 -9.76
C GLY A 498 27.85 24.51 -10.23
N GLY A 499 28.08 25.54 -9.42
CA GLY A 499 29.10 26.57 -9.63
C GLY A 499 30.28 26.39 -8.68
N VAL A 500 31.49 26.35 -9.26
CA VAL A 500 32.77 26.54 -8.54
C VAL A 500 33.27 27.97 -8.75
N ALA A 501 34.27 28.39 -7.98
CA ALA A 501 34.75 29.78 -7.91
C ALA A 501 35.60 30.21 -9.12
N MET A 502 35.02 30.18 -10.32
CA MET A 502 35.64 30.71 -11.54
C MET A 502 35.32 32.19 -11.74
N ASP A 503 36.30 32.95 -12.27
CA ASP A 503 36.08 34.30 -12.81
C ASP A 503 35.36 34.22 -14.18
N PRO A 504 34.27 34.98 -14.40
CA PRO A 504 33.50 34.93 -15.65
C PRO A 504 34.26 35.33 -16.93
N LYS A 505 35.32 36.15 -16.82
CA LYS A 505 36.02 36.73 -17.97
C LYS A 505 37.15 35.82 -18.48
N THR A 506 37.80 35.10 -17.58
CA THR A 506 38.97 34.26 -17.85
C THR A 506 38.65 32.77 -17.88
N GLY A 507 37.52 32.35 -17.30
CA GLY A 507 37.14 30.93 -17.20
C GLY A 507 38.05 30.11 -16.29
N LYS A 508 38.87 30.77 -15.44
CA LYS A 508 39.77 30.11 -14.48
C LYS A 508 39.22 30.24 -13.07
N MET A 509 39.55 29.27 -12.21
CA MET A 509 39.36 29.41 -10.76
C MET A 509 40.10 30.66 -10.26
N ILE A 510 39.49 31.41 -9.35
CA ILE A 510 40.16 32.54 -8.68
C ILE A 510 41.12 32.04 -7.59
N ASP A 511 42.23 32.76 -7.42
CA ASP A 511 43.06 32.62 -6.23
C ASP A 511 42.31 33.18 -5.01
N GLY A 512 42.42 32.49 -3.87
CA GLY A 512 41.74 32.89 -2.64
C GLY A 512 41.56 31.75 -1.64
N ASP A 513 40.97 32.07 -0.48
CA ASP A 513 40.50 31.07 0.47
C ASP A 513 39.00 30.75 0.25
N ILE A 514 38.42 29.97 1.16
CA ILE A 514 37.01 29.57 1.09
C ILE A 514 36.05 30.77 1.08
N GLU A 515 36.39 31.90 1.70
CA GLU A 515 35.52 33.06 1.77
C GLU A 515 35.47 33.75 0.40
N ALA A 516 36.64 34.01 -0.18
CA ALA A 516 36.74 34.53 -1.55
C ALA A 516 36.03 33.62 -2.56
N HIS A 517 36.22 32.29 -2.44
CA HIS A 517 35.55 31.30 -3.29
C HIS A 517 34.03 31.32 -3.13
N THR A 518 33.53 31.42 -1.90
CA THR A 518 32.08 31.51 -1.62
C THR A 518 31.47 32.77 -2.22
N ARG A 519 32.13 33.93 -2.07
CA ARG A 519 31.68 35.21 -2.67
C ARG A 519 31.60 35.14 -4.19
N GLN A 520 32.63 34.57 -4.85
CA GLN A 520 32.64 34.43 -6.30
C GLN A 520 31.52 33.51 -6.81
N ILE A 521 31.27 32.38 -6.13
CA ILE A 521 30.18 31.47 -6.52
C ILE A 521 28.81 32.12 -6.37
N ILE A 522 28.54 32.81 -5.24
CA ILE A 522 27.25 33.48 -5.03
C ILE A 522 27.06 34.63 -6.03
N SER A 523 28.12 35.37 -6.37
CA SER A 523 28.08 36.39 -7.43
C SER A 523 27.76 35.79 -8.81
N ASN A 524 28.41 34.68 -9.17
CA ASN A 524 28.15 33.94 -10.41
C ASN A 524 26.70 33.42 -10.47
N LEU A 525 26.18 32.87 -9.37
CA LEU A 525 24.80 32.40 -9.27
C LEU A 525 23.79 33.55 -9.36
N GLY A 526 24.06 34.70 -8.72
CA GLY A 526 23.23 35.91 -8.84
C GLY A 526 23.07 36.35 -10.31
N ALA A 527 24.17 36.44 -11.05
CA ALA A 527 24.13 36.81 -12.47
C ALA A 527 23.33 35.82 -13.35
N ILE A 528 23.31 34.53 -13.00
CA ILE A 528 22.49 33.50 -13.68
C ILE A 528 21.02 33.63 -13.31
N LEU A 529 20.71 33.94 -12.04
CA LEU A 529 19.34 34.16 -11.56
C LEU A 529 18.72 35.43 -12.16
N ASP A 530 19.48 36.52 -12.26
CA ASP A 530 19.02 37.77 -12.89
C ASP A 530 18.67 37.56 -14.37
N GLU A 531 19.55 36.90 -15.13
CA GLU A 531 19.30 36.49 -16.53
C GLU A 531 18.10 35.52 -16.66
N ALA A 532 17.77 34.78 -15.60
CA ALA A 532 16.59 33.92 -15.57
C ALA A 532 15.27 34.65 -15.21
N GLY A 533 15.31 35.94 -14.87
CA GLY A 533 14.15 36.67 -14.35
C GLY A 533 13.83 36.38 -12.88
N SER A 534 14.85 36.04 -12.09
CA SER A 534 14.80 35.73 -10.66
C SER A 534 15.68 36.74 -9.88
N SER A 535 16.14 36.36 -8.69
CA SER A 535 17.17 37.05 -7.88
C SER A 535 17.65 36.14 -6.73
N LEU A 536 18.69 36.53 -5.99
CA LEU A 536 19.12 35.81 -4.78
C LEU A 536 18.05 35.77 -3.67
N ASN A 537 17.16 36.78 -3.60
CA ASN A 537 16.04 36.82 -2.66
C ASN A 537 14.91 35.85 -3.04
N ASP A 538 14.85 35.42 -4.30
CA ASP A 538 13.83 34.50 -4.82
C ASP A 538 14.27 33.03 -4.72
N VAL A 539 15.42 32.75 -4.08
CA VAL A 539 15.98 31.40 -3.92
C VAL A 539 15.28 30.65 -2.78
N ILE A 540 14.86 29.42 -3.05
CA ILE A 540 14.11 28.56 -2.14
C ILE A 540 14.90 27.32 -1.68
N GLU A 541 15.90 26.88 -2.45
CA GLU A 541 16.78 25.76 -2.11
C GLU A 541 18.24 26.10 -2.43
N VAL A 542 19.18 25.77 -1.54
CA VAL A 542 20.63 25.84 -1.79
C VAL A 542 21.33 24.58 -1.33
N ASN A 543 22.10 23.97 -2.22
CA ASN A 543 22.89 22.77 -1.94
C ASN A 543 24.38 23.09 -2.06
N ILE A 544 25.12 22.90 -0.96
CA ILE A 544 26.54 23.22 -0.81
C ILE A 544 27.34 21.93 -0.62
N TYR A 545 28.40 21.80 -1.41
CA TYR A 545 29.36 20.70 -1.31
C TYR A 545 30.72 21.27 -0.91
N LEU A 546 31.37 20.69 0.09
CA LEU A 546 32.71 21.06 0.55
C LEU A 546 33.69 19.90 0.36
N SER A 547 34.94 20.18 0.02
CA SER A 547 36.01 19.17 0.00
C SER A 547 36.42 18.70 1.41
N ASP A 548 36.18 19.55 2.43
CA ASP A 548 36.57 19.32 3.82
C ASP A 548 35.65 20.13 4.76
N MET A 549 35.19 19.53 5.86
CA MET A 549 34.31 20.21 6.83
C MET A 549 35.00 21.37 7.58
N LYS A 550 36.33 21.47 7.61
CA LYS A 550 37.05 22.62 8.20
C LYS A 550 36.63 23.97 7.59
N TYR A 551 36.16 23.94 6.35
CA TYR A 551 35.71 25.11 5.59
C TYR A 551 34.31 25.61 6.00
N TYR A 552 33.54 24.82 6.76
CA TYR A 552 32.12 25.07 7.05
C TYR A 552 31.87 26.39 7.80
N ALA A 553 32.72 26.76 8.77
CA ALA A 553 32.55 27.98 9.56
C ALA A 553 32.73 29.27 8.72
N LYS A 554 33.93 29.47 8.15
CA LYS A 554 34.24 30.60 7.25
C LYS A 554 33.26 30.71 6.07
N MET A 555 32.84 29.59 5.48
CA MET A 555 31.83 29.61 4.42
C MET A 555 30.46 30.09 4.94
N ASN A 556 30.04 29.70 6.15
CA ASN A 556 28.79 30.19 6.75
C ASN A 556 28.81 31.69 7.05
N GLU A 557 29.96 32.22 7.47
CA GLU A 557 30.14 33.66 7.74
C GLU A 557 29.81 34.49 6.49
N VAL A 558 30.43 34.14 5.35
CA VAL A 558 30.11 34.74 4.05
C VAL A 558 28.66 34.44 3.62
N TYR A 559 28.23 33.18 3.71
CA TYR A 559 26.91 32.75 3.27
C TYR A 559 25.77 33.53 3.94
N ALA A 560 25.93 33.91 5.21
CA ALA A 560 24.92 34.66 5.96
C ALA A 560 24.64 36.07 5.40
N GLU A 561 25.55 36.65 4.62
CA GLU A 561 25.43 38.01 4.07
C GLU A 561 24.47 38.12 2.87
N TYR A 562 24.18 37.01 2.18
CA TYR A 562 23.53 37.02 0.85
C TYR A 562 22.05 36.64 0.83
N TRP A 563 21.44 36.30 1.98
CA TRP A 563 20.05 35.88 2.06
C TRP A 563 19.28 36.75 3.06
N GLY A 564 18.10 37.21 2.66
CA GLY A 564 17.22 38.05 3.49
C GLY A 564 16.66 37.32 4.72
N ASP A 565 15.65 37.92 5.36
CA ASP A 565 15.06 37.41 6.60
C ASP A 565 14.63 35.94 6.48
N VAL A 566 13.87 35.63 5.42
CA VAL A 566 13.55 34.26 4.99
C VAL A 566 14.75 33.68 4.25
N LYS A 567 15.30 32.58 4.76
CA LYS A 567 16.45 31.88 4.19
C LYS A 567 16.00 30.63 3.42
N PRO A 568 16.66 30.27 2.32
CA PRO A 568 16.33 29.06 1.57
C PRO A 568 16.51 27.79 2.40
N ALA A 569 15.77 26.74 2.04
CA ALA A 569 16.04 25.39 2.51
C ALA A 569 17.47 24.99 2.09
N ARG A 570 18.27 24.44 3.00
CA ARG A 570 19.70 24.26 2.78
C ARG A 570 20.18 22.83 3.05
N THR A 571 20.88 22.26 2.08
CA THR A 571 21.72 21.07 2.27
C THR A 571 23.19 21.50 2.29
N CYS A 572 23.99 20.90 3.18
CA CYS A 572 25.44 21.09 3.20
C CYS A 572 26.12 19.75 3.50
N VAL A 573 27.02 19.29 2.64
CA VAL A 573 27.70 18.00 2.77
C VAL A 573 29.19 18.10 2.45
N ALA A 574 30.00 17.25 3.08
CA ALA A 574 31.37 17.00 2.66
C ALA A 574 31.43 15.91 1.58
N VAL A 575 32.28 16.11 0.58
CA VAL A 575 32.51 15.19 -0.54
C VAL A 575 34.00 14.95 -0.75
N LYS A 576 34.36 13.74 -1.23
CA LYS A 576 35.76 13.31 -1.39
C LYS A 576 36.58 14.20 -2.34
N SER A 577 35.94 14.80 -3.33
CA SER A 577 36.57 15.60 -4.39
C SER A 577 35.50 16.41 -5.13
N LEU A 578 35.87 17.60 -5.62
CA LEU A 578 35.03 18.46 -6.46
C LEU A 578 35.69 18.70 -7.83
N PRO A 579 34.93 19.17 -8.84
CA PRO A 579 35.49 19.58 -10.12
C PRO A 579 36.65 20.57 -9.96
N MET A 580 37.65 20.47 -10.84
CA MET A 580 38.82 21.36 -10.87
C MET A 580 39.64 21.39 -9.55
N ASN A 581 39.48 20.40 -8.67
CA ASN A 581 40.03 20.38 -7.30
C ASN A 581 39.56 21.58 -6.44
N ALA A 582 38.35 22.10 -6.69
CA ALA A 582 37.77 23.17 -5.88
C ALA A 582 37.54 22.73 -4.42
N ASN A 583 37.50 23.70 -3.49
CA ASN A 583 37.15 23.43 -2.09
C ASN A 583 35.65 23.57 -1.79
N ILE A 584 34.89 24.18 -2.71
CA ILE A 584 33.46 24.43 -2.59
C ILE A 584 32.78 24.43 -3.96
N GLU A 585 31.58 23.86 -4.02
CA GLU A 585 30.63 23.98 -5.12
C GLU A 585 29.24 24.30 -4.53
N ILE A 586 28.50 25.22 -5.16
CA ILE A 586 27.13 25.58 -4.75
C ILE A 586 26.20 25.52 -5.97
N LYS A 587 24.99 24.98 -5.78
CA LYS A 587 23.85 25.20 -6.69
C LYS A 587 22.63 25.69 -5.90
N CYS A 588 21.66 26.25 -6.61
CA CYS A 588 20.40 26.73 -6.02
C CYS A 588 19.18 26.53 -6.94
N VAL A 589 17.99 26.60 -6.34
CA VAL A 589 16.70 26.67 -7.04
C VAL A 589 16.01 27.96 -6.61
N GLY A 590 15.53 28.76 -7.56
CA GLY A 590 14.81 30.00 -7.29
C GLY A 590 13.51 30.11 -8.08
N VAL A 591 12.68 31.09 -7.71
CA VAL A 591 11.41 31.41 -8.37
C VAL A 591 11.64 32.49 -9.42
N VAL A 592 11.04 32.34 -10.60
CA VAL A 592 11.05 33.36 -11.67
C VAL A 592 9.98 34.40 -11.36
N THR A 593 10.40 35.57 -10.89
CA THR A 593 9.54 36.68 -10.46
C THR A 593 9.33 37.75 -11.53
N LYS A 594 10.11 37.73 -12.61
CA LYS A 594 10.08 38.73 -13.70
C LYS A 594 9.97 38.04 -15.08
N PRO A 595 8.99 38.39 -15.92
CA PRO A 595 8.92 37.86 -17.29
C PRO A 595 10.01 38.45 -18.19
N LYS A 596 10.60 37.63 -19.07
CA LYS A 596 11.73 37.99 -19.95
C LYS A 596 11.48 39.08 -21.02
N SER A 597 10.33 39.76 -20.99
CA SER A 597 9.99 40.87 -21.90
C SER A 597 10.34 42.26 -21.34
N LYS A 598 11.05 42.35 -20.21
CA LYS A 598 11.56 43.60 -19.60
C LYS A 598 12.97 43.43 -18.99
N LEU A 599 13.91 42.94 -19.80
CA LEU A 599 15.36 43.04 -19.61
C LEU A 599 15.95 43.61 -20.91
#